data_AF-A0A1U7LKY8-F1
#
_entry.id   AF-A0A1U7LKY8-F1
#
_cell.length_a   1.000
_cell.length_b   1.000
_cell.length_c   1.000
_cell.angle_alpha   90.00
_cell.angle_beta   90.00
_cell.angle_gamma   90.00
#
_symmetry.space_group_name_H-M   'P 1'
#
loop_
_entity.id
_entity.type
_entity.pdbx_description
1 polymer ?
#
loop_
_entity_poly.entity_id
_entity_poly.type
_entity_poly.pdbx_seq_one_letter_code
_entity_poly.pdbx_strand_id
1 'polypeptide(L)'
;MEFITPDNGKSYNRCHFWSNFEIANLNFWRNSSYNAYFNHLDRAGGFFYERWGDAPVHTIAAVMFLKPEQIHFFNDIGYYHIPFTHCPIEDEFRQKCHCSPHDSFDWKDHSCTKRWFKTAGNKLPEHHAKYAG
;
A
#
# COMPACT_ATOMS: atom_id res chain seq x y z
N MET A 1 3.11 10.36 -7.29
CA MET A 1 4.32 9.50 -7.35
C MET A 1 5.16 9.47 -6.07
N GLU A 2 5.13 10.50 -5.20
CA GLU A 2 5.99 10.59 -4.00
C GLU A 2 5.94 9.36 -3.05
N PHE A 3 4.86 8.59 -3.09
CA PHE A 3 4.74 7.35 -2.31
C PHE A 3 5.86 6.34 -2.64
N ILE A 4 6.19 6.15 -3.92
CA ILE A 4 7.14 5.12 -4.36
C ILE A 4 8.53 5.66 -4.71
N THR A 5 8.69 6.98 -4.84
CA THR A 5 9.97 7.61 -5.18
C THR A 5 10.26 8.81 -4.26
N PRO A 6 11.44 8.87 -3.62
CA PRO A 6 11.83 9.99 -2.78
C PRO A 6 12.44 11.16 -3.56
N ASP A 7 12.73 10.97 -4.86
CA ASP A 7 13.63 11.79 -5.65
C ASP A 7 13.07 12.06 -7.07
N ASN A 8 11.76 12.29 -7.15
CA ASN A 8 11.05 12.64 -8.38
C ASN A 8 11.20 11.62 -9.52
N GLY A 9 11.22 10.33 -9.19
CA GLY A 9 11.23 9.23 -10.14
C GLY A 9 12.62 8.69 -10.49
N LYS A 10 13.69 9.16 -9.85
CA LYS A 10 15.06 8.67 -10.12
C LYS A 10 15.34 7.32 -9.47
N SER A 11 14.75 7.05 -8.31
CA SER A 11 14.87 5.77 -7.61
C SER A 11 13.55 5.30 -7.01
N TYR A 12 13.45 3.98 -6.85
CA TYR A 12 12.34 3.32 -6.17
C TYR A 12 12.68 3.08 -4.70
N ASN A 13 11.86 3.58 -3.79
CA ASN A 13 12.08 3.41 -2.34
C ASN A 13 11.62 2.05 -1.79
N ARG A 14 11.07 1.17 -2.65
CA ARG A 14 10.53 -0.17 -2.34
C ARG A 14 9.18 -0.21 -1.61
N CYS A 15 8.54 0.93 -1.37
CA CYS A 15 7.19 0.98 -0.82
C CYS A 15 6.16 0.45 -1.81
N HIS A 16 5.30 -0.44 -1.32
CA HIS A 16 4.18 -0.99 -2.06
C HIS A 16 2.99 -1.29 -1.13
N PHE A 17 1.79 -1.29 -1.70
CA PHE A 17 0.60 -1.84 -1.07
C PHE A 17 0.66 -3.37 -1.12
N TRP A 18 0.15 -4.04 -0.09
CA TRP A 18 0.30 -5.49 0.06
C TRP A 18 -0.89 -6.21 -0.59
N SER A 19 -0.64 -6.86 -1.73
CA SER A 19 -1.70 -7.37 -2.62
C SER A 19 -2.44 -8.62 -2.11
N ASN A 20 -2.00 -9.21 -1.00
CA ASN A 20 -2.77 -10.27 -0.34
C ASN A 20 -4.15 -9.79 0.18
N PHE A 21 -4.31 -8.47 0.40
CA PHE A 21 -5.59 -7.83 0.65
C PHE A 21 -5.80 -6.67 -0.34
N GLU A 22 -6.71 -6.87 -1.29
CA GLU A 22 -7.11 -5.83 -2.25
C GLU A 22 -8.64 -5.85 -2.44
N ILE A 23 -9.27 -4.69 -2.24
CA ILE A 23 -10.64 -4.43 -2.68
C ILE A 23 -10.54 -3.36 -3.76
N ALA A 24 -10.59 -3.78 -5.02
CA ALA A 24 -10.33 -2.92 -6.17
C ALA A 24 -11.36 -3.09 -7.29
N ASN A 25 -11.49 -2.05 -8.12
CA ASN A 25 -12.32 -2.11 -9.32
C ASN A 25 -11.53 -2.75 -10.47
N LEU A 26 -12.01 -3.89 -11.00
CA LEU A 26 -11.36 -4.62 -12.09
C LEU A 26 -11.18 -3.80 -13.38
N ASN A 27 -11.95 -2.74 -13.58
CA ASN A 27 -11.77 -1.84 -14.73
C ASN A 27 -10.40 -1.13 -14.72
N PHE A 28 -9.77 -1.01 -13.56
CA PHE A 28 -8.40 -0.52 -13.45
C PHE A 28 -7.42 -1.44 -14.19
N TRP A 29 -7.50 -2.75 -13.98
CA TRP A 29 -6.63 -3.73 -14.63
C TRP A 29 -7.01 -3.97 -16.10
N ARG A 30 -8.28 -3.79 -16.46
CA ARG A 30 -8.79 -4.03 -17.83
C ARG A 30 -8.51 -2.88 -18.79
N ASN A 31 -8.08 -1.71 -18.31
CA ASN A 31 -7.86 -0.56 -19.20
C ASN A 31 -6.57 -0.70 -20.03
N SER A 32 -6.49 0.09 -21.11
CA SER A 32 -5.36 0.06 -22.04
C SER A 32 -4.02 0.44 -21.40
N SER A 33 -4.03 1.36 -20.43
CA SER A 33 -2.81 1.83 -19.76
C SER A 33 -2.17 0.71 -18.93
N TYR A 34 -2.97 -0.02 -18.14
CA TYR A 34 -2.47 -1.15 -17.37
C TYR A 34 -2.00 -2.29 -18.28
N ASN A 35 -2.78 -2.63 -19.31
CA ASN A 35 -2.39 -3.67 -20.27
C ASN A 35 -1.06 -3.32 -20.98
N ALA A 36 -0.86 -2.07 -21.38
CA ALA A 36 0.40 -1.64 -21.99
C ALA A 36 1.59 -1.74 -21.01
N TYR A 37 1.38 -1.31 -19.76
CA TYR A 37 2.36 -1.42 -18.69
C TYR A 37 2.72 -2.88 -18.39
N PHE A 38 1.74 -3.75 -18.19
CA PHE A 38 1.96 -5.17 -17.92
C PHE A 38 2.67 -5.86 -19.09
N ASN A 39 2.25 -5.62 -20.33
CA ASN A 39 2.91 -6.17 -21.52
C ASN A 39 4.37 -5.71 -21.66
N HIS A 40 4.70 -4.50 -21.19
CA HIS A 40 6.10 -4.04 -21.15
C HIS A 40 6.91 -4.84 -20.13
N LEU A 41 6.39 -5.04 -18.92
CA LEU A 41 7.06 -5.83 -17.88
C LEU A 41 7.21 -7.30 -18.27
N ASP A 42 6.18 -7.90 -18.85
CA ASP A 42 6.19 -9.30 -19.29
C ASP A 42 7.30 -9.55 -20.31
N ARG A 43 7.42 -8.66 -21.32
CA ARG A 43 8.52 -8.71 -22.30
C ARG A 43 9.90 -8.43 -21.72
N ALA A 44 9.99 -7.64 -20.64
CA ALA A 44 11.25 -7.40 -19.96
C ALA A 44 11.75 -8.66 -19.20
N GLY A 45 10.86 -9.60 -18.89
CA GLY A 45 11.22 -10.92 -18.36
C GLY A 45 11.55 -10.94 -16.86
N GLY A 46 11.45 -9.84 -16.14
CA GLY A 46 11.80 -9.76 -14.72
C GLY A 46 10.93 -10.60 -13.78
N PHE A 47 9.77 -11.09 -14.25
CA PHE A 47 9.00 -12.10 -13.53
C PHE A 47 9.74 -13.44 -13.41
N PHE A 48 10.59 -13.79 -14.39
CA PHE A 48 11.31 -15.06 -14.45
C PHE A 48 12.82 -14.91 -14.22
N TYR A 49 13.42 -13.84 -14.74
CA TYR A 49 14.84 -13.55 -14.56
C TYR A 49 15.15 -12.86 -13.22
N GLU A 50 14.12 -12.27 -12.60
CA GLU A 50 14.17 -11.77 -11.23
C GLU A 50 13.04 -12.41 -10.41
N ARG A 51 12.39 -11.64 -9.54
CA ARG A 51 11.24 -12.10 -8.75
C ARG A 51 10.25 -10.96 -8.52
N TRP A 52 9.80 -10.34 -9.60
CA TRP A 52 8.80 -9.28 -9.53
C TRP A 52 7.48 -9.84 -9.00
N GLY A 53 7.13 -9.43 -7.78
CA GLY A 53 5.82 -9.73 -7.20
C GLY A 53 4.74 -8.84 -7.79
N ASP A 54 3.50 -9.32 -7.75
CA ASP A 54 2.33 -8.56 -8.15
C ASP A 54 2.12 -7.31 -7.28
N ALA A 55 2.40 -7.37 -5.97
CA ALA A 55 2.23 -6.24 -5.06
C ALA A 55 2.97 -4.94 -5.50
N PRO A 56 4.30 -4.96 -5.78
CA PRO A 56 4.97 -3.79 -6.33
C PRO A 56 4.50 -3.41 -7.75
N VAL A 57 4.14 -4.39 -8.60
CA VAL A 57 3.62 -4.12 -9.96
C VAL A 57 2.28 -3.36 -9.90
N HIS A 58 1.35 -3.86 -9.09
CA HIS A 58 0.05 -3.25 -8.82
C HIS A 58 0.20 -1.84 -8.25
N THR A 59 1.09 -1.68 -7.27
CA THR A 59 1.34 -0.37 -6.64
C THR A 59 1.88 0.64 -7.63
N ILE A 60 2.91 0.28 -8.41
CA ILE A 60 3.53 1.19 -9.36
C ILE A 60 2.48 1.66 -10.38
N ALA A 61 1.68 0.75 -10.92
CA ALA A 61 0.58 1.10 -11.80
C ALA A 61 -0.44 2.04 -11.13
N ALA A 62 -0.90 1.71 -9.91
CA ALA A 62 -1.90 2.51 -9.20
C ALA A 62 -1.40 3.93 -8.95
N VAL A 63 -0.16 4.09 -8.48
CA VAL A 63 0.43 5.39 -8.15
C VAL A 63 0.78 6.22 -9.38
N MET A 64 1.00 5.58 -10.54
CA MET A 64 1.25 6.26 -11.81
C MET A 64 -0.04 6.67 -12.52
N PHE A 65 -1.09 5.86 -12.45
CA PHE A 65 -2.28 6.02 -13.29
C PHE A 65 -3.53 6.53 -12.56
N LEU A 66 -3.55 6.52 -11.23
CA LEU A 66 -4.66 7.02 -10.42
C LEU A 66 -4.28 8.28 -9.65
N LYS A 67 -5.29 9.10 -9.33
CA LYS A 67 -5.15 10.17 -8.36
C LYS A 67 -5.14 9.60 -6.93
N PRO A 68 -4.47 10.25 -5.96
CA PRO A 68 -4.41 9.74 -4.59
C PRO A 68 -5.79 9.48 -3.96
N GLU A 69 -6.79 10.31 -4.27
CA GLU A 69 -8.16 10.19 -3.73
C GLU A 69 -8.92 8.98 -4.27
N GLN A 70 -8.40 8.32 -5.32
CA GLN A 70 -8.96 7.09 -5.87
C GLN A 70 -8.39 5.82 -5.21
N ILE A 71 -7.41 5.97 -4.31
CA ILE A 71 -6.78 4.87 -3.57
C ILE A 71 -7.19 5.02 -2.10
N HIS A 72 -7.82 3.98 -1.56
CA HIS A 72 -8.39 4.01 -0.22
C HIS A 72 -7.60 3.12 0.74
N PHE A 73 -7.31 3.66 1.93
CA PHE A 73 -6.76 2.87 3.04
C PHE A 73 -7.90 2.54 4.00
N PHE A 74 -8.27 1.26 4.09
CA PHE A 74 -9.32 0.75 4.96
C PHE A 74 -8.84 0.69 6.41
N ASN A 75 -8.88 1.84 7.11
CA ASN A 75 -8.43 1.95 8.49
C ASN A 75 -9.34 1.22 9.50
N ASP A 76 -10.51 0.78 9.07
CA ASP A 76 -11.55 0.16 9.89
C ASP A 76 -11.58 -1.38 9.80
N ILE A 77 -10.80 -1.97 8.88
CA ILE A 77 -10.78 -3.43 8.64
C ILE A 77 -9.54 -4.05 9.27
N GLY A 78 -9.65 -4.55 10.50
CA GLY A 78 -8.61 -5.38 11.11
C GLY A 78 -8.27 -6.60 10.25
N TYR A 79 -6.99 -6.76 9.87
CA TYR A 79 -6.54 -7.81 8.95
C TYR A 79 -5.20 -8.38 9.38
N TYR A 80 -5.03 -9.70 9.20
CA TYR A 80 -3.78 -10.39 9.48
C TYR A 80 -3.39 -11.26 8.29
N HIS A 81 -2.16 -11.06 7.83
CA HIS A 81 -1.49 -11.98 6.93
C HIS A 81 -0.05 -12.09 7.40
N ILE A 82 0.39 -13.31 7.71
CA ILE A 82 1.71 -13.56 8.29
C ILE A 82 2.83 -12.79 7.54
N PRO A 83 3.73 -12.07 8.24
CA PRO A 83 3.78 -11.85 9.69
C PRO A 83 3.08 -10.57 10.18
N PHE A 84 2.41 -9.82 9.30
CA PHE A 84 1.92 -8.47 9.61
C PHE A 84 0.43 -8.43 9.93
N THR A 85 0.10 -7.52 10.85
CA THR A 85 -1.26 -7.19 11.24
C THR A 85 -1.54 -5.74 10.89
N HIS A 86 -2.68 -5.45 10.29
CA HIS A 86 -3.32 -4.15 10.36
C HIS A 86 -4.34 -4.20 11.49
N CYS A 87 -4.21 -3.29 12.46
CA CYS A 87 -5.15 -3.19 13.58
C CYS A 87 -5.48 -1.71 13.81
N PRO A 88 -6.76 -1.30 13.71
CA PRO A 88 -7.18 0.08 13.91
C PRO A 88 -6.76 0.61 15.30
N ILE A 89 -6.35 1.88 15.38
CA ILE A 89 -5.91 2.48 16.66
C ILE A 89 -6.99 3.32 17.31
N GLU A 90 -7.97 3.80 16.54
CA GLU A 90 -9.07 4.64 17.00
C GLU A 90 -10.09 3.79 17.79
N ASP A 91 -10.56 4.35 18.90
CA ASP A 91 -11.43 3.63 19.83
C ASP A 91 -12.75 3.17 19.19
N GLU A 92 -13.28 3.94 18.24
CA GLU A 92 -14.53 3.60 17.54
C GLU A 92 -14.45 2.28 16.77
N PHE A 93 -13.28 1.96 16.21
CA PHE A 93 -13.05 0.71 15.48
C PHE A 93 -12.59 -0.40 16.42
N ARG A 94 -11.77 -0.08 17.42
CA ARG A 94 -11.22 -1.04 18.39
C ARG A 94 -12.27 -1.86 19.13
N GLN A 95 -13.44 -1.29 19.46
CA GLN A 95 -14.48 -2.02 20.19
C GLN A 95 -15.00 -3.28 19.45
N LYS A 96 -14.73 -3.40 18.14
CA LYS A 96 -15.15 -4.52 17.30
C LYS A 96 -13.96 -5.42 16.88
N CYS A 97 -12.75 -5.10 17.31
CA CYS A 97 -11.52 -5.80 16.90
C CYS A 97 -11.03 -6.78 17.98
N HIS A 98 -10.46 -7.90 17.54
CA HIS A 98 -9.75 -8.85 18.42
C HIS A 98 -8.24 -8.57 18.53
N CYS A 99 -7.67 -7.90 17.52
CA CYS A 99 -6.23 -7.63 17.46
C CYS A 99 -5.78 -6.57 18.48
N SER A 100 -4.48 -6.57 18.80
CA SER A 100 -3.84 -5.52 19.59
C SER A 100 -3.28 -4.44 18.67
N PRO A 101 -3.58 -3.14 18.91
CA PRO A 101 -2.98 -2.03 18.17
C PRO A 101 -1.44 -1.98 18.27
N HIS A 102 -0.83 -2.54 19.31
CA HIS A 102 0.62 -2.62 19.45
C HIS A 102 1.28 -3.56 18.44
N ASP A 103 0.51 -4.55 17.96
CA ASP A 103 0.94 -5.53 16.97
C ASP A 103 0.70 -5.02 15.54
N SER A 104 0.06 -3.86 15.36
CA SER A 104 -0.16 -3.28 14.04
C SER A 104 1.18 -2.90 13.40
N PHE A 105 1.36 -3.32 12.14
CA PHE A 105 2.54 -2.98 11.34
C PHE A 105 2.48 -1.55 10.81
N ASP A 106 1.28 -0.95 10.68
CA ASP A 106 1.07 0.32 9.98
C ASP A 106 2.02 1.44 10.39
N TRP A 107 2.27 1.55 11.70
CA TRP A 107 3.02 2.66 12.27
C TRP A 107 4.48 2.31 12.56
N LYS A 108 4.92 1.09 12.26
CA LYS A 108 6.31 0.67 12.40
C LYS A 108 7.20 1.38 11.38
N ASP A 109 8.49 1.48 11.67
CA ASP A 109 9.41 2.28 10.83
C ASP A 109 9.62 1.70 9.43
N HIS A 110 9.47 0.38 9.28
CA HIS A 110 9.55 -0.31 8.00
C HIS A 110 8.23 -0.28 7.20
N SER A 111 7.13 0.22 7.80
CA SER A 111 5.86 0.36 7.10
C SER A 111 5.82 1.60 6.22
N CYS A 112 5.11 1.48 5.11
CA CYS A 112 4.88 2.57 4.18
C CYS A 112 3.61 3.37 4.48
N THR A 113 2.81 3.00 5.49
CA THR A 113 1.53 3.67 5.80
C THR A 113 1.73 5.16 6.12
N LYS A 114 2.72 5.54 6.95
CA LYS A 114 3.04 6.95 7.22
C LYS A 114 3.31 7.74 5.94
N ARG A 115 4.04 7.12 5.01
CA ARG A 115 4.39 7.73 3.72
C ARG A 115 3.19 7.86 2.80
N TRP A 116 2.32 6.86 2.78
CA TRP A 116 1.07 6.90 2.04
C TRP A 116 0.18 8.04 2.53
N PHE A 117 -0.04 8.13 3.85
CA PHE A 117 -0.87 9.20 4.45
C PHE A 117 -0.35 10.59 4.09
N LYS A 118 0.97 10.80 4.19
CA LYS A 118 1.60 12.06 3.75
C LYS A 118 1.34 12.34 2.27
N THR A 119 1.50 11.33 1.40
CA THR A 119 1.34 11.48 -0.05
C THR A 119 -0.12 11.74 -0.45
N ALA A 120 -1.06 11.09 0.23
CA ALA A 120 -2.49 11.20 -0.03
C ALA A 120 -3.13 12.44 0.62
N GLY A 121 -2.36 13.25 1.36
CA GLY A 121 -2.87 14.40 2.09
C GLY A 121 -3.75 14.03 3.30
N ASN A 122 -3.67 12.80 3.76
CA ASN A 122 -4.44 12.30 4.90
C ASN A 122 -3.76 12.71 6.21
N LYS A 123 -4.57 13.06 7.22
CA LYS A 123 -4.07 13.26 8.58
C LYS A 123 -3.74 11.91 9.20
N LEU A 124 -2.57 11.79 9.82
CA LEU A 124 -2.25 10.61 10.62
C LEU A 124 -3.21 10.51 11.81
N PRO A 125 -3.61 9.29 12.21
CA PRO A 125 -4.43 9.08 13.40
C PRO A 125 -3.82 9.70 14.67
N GLU A 126 -4.67 10.17 15.57
CA GLU A 126 -4.24 10.69 16.86
C GLU A 126 -3.52 9.59 17.65
N HIS A 127 -2.38 9.91 18.24
CA HIS A 127 -1.53 8.98 18.99
C HIS A 127 -0.88 7.82 18.21
N HIS A 128 -0.90 7.80 16.86
CA HIS A 128 -0.17 6.79 16.07
C HIS A 128 1.30 6.62 16.49
N ALA A 129 1.95 7.69 16.96
CA ALA A 129 3.32 7.70 17.45
C ALA A 129 3.55 6.76 18.66
N LYS A 130 2.53 6.43 19.45
CA LYS A 130 2.64 5.45 20.56
C LYS A 130 2.86 4.02 20.06
N TYR A 131 2.49 3.75 18.81
CA TYR A 131 2.61 2.45 18.15
C TYR A 131 3.78 2.40 17.17
N ALA A 132 4.44 3.55 16.96
CA ALA A 132 5.65 3.66 16.18
C ALA A 132 6.83 3.02 16.94
N GLY A 133 7.60 2.22 16.21
CA GLY A 133 8.75 1.47 16.69
C GLY A 133 9.29 0.56 15.59
#